data_AF-A0A935Z017-F1
#
_entry.id   AF-A0A935Z017-F1
#
_cell.length_a   1.000
_cell.length_b   1.000
_cell.length_c   1.000
_cell.angle_alpha   90.00
_cell.angle_beta   90.00
_cell.angle_gamma   90.00
#
_symmetry.space_group_name_H-M   'P 1'
#
loop_
_entity.id
_entity.type
_entity.pdbx_description
1 polymer ?
#
loop_
_entity_poly.entity_id
_entity_poly.type
_entity_poly.pdbx_seq_one_letter_code
_entity_poly.pdbx_strand_id
1 'polypeptide(L)'
;MKSLTFVTPNGWKHEEARRLLSSIDVHWSREGLPSPRGLSLEDTARARAAAAYEALGVPVFVENTELAVATAEHGLRDGIRGGAAKRLLETLGEPELTARYGGLAADTRVVVALATGPRPRDVMTFEGEISGTIAEAPRGDHGYGWDRIFVPEGYTRTLAELASSKFLVNMRERPYLDLADHVLGRAFGGSFEAHVTVAPGSAEEMRVFAASCDALGVKCVRIVLPHGVASVQPMTASYHRGTLREVQDEVNDLARALVRAGLRVTRVKIEAHGRNADVPRTREEAMRLPPQNYFEHHVKVVLPKGASLDGVASVAARHDAHLSRNANVVRSDGSEERFVTLRSYHVGRDEAEARFEALLDALEGLGFPLKNRLREYTVVDSDLAVDAGWMAT
;
A
#
# COMPACT_ATOMS: atom_id res chain seq x y z
N MET A 1 -19.50 3.08 8.79
CA MET A 1 -18.12 2.60 8.64
C MET A 1 -18.17 1.45 7.65
N LYS A 2 -17.39 1.50 6.57
CA LYS A 2 -17.25 0.39 5.62
C LYS A 2 -16.12 -0.50 6.09
N SER A 3 -16.37 -1.26 7.16
CA SER A 3 -15.42 -2.20 7.72
C SER A 3 -15.72 -3.62 7.24
N LEU A 4 -14.66 -4.42 7.11
CA LEU A 4 -14.74 -5.84 6.80
C LEU A 4 -13.93 -6.64 7.81
N THR A 5 -14.34 -7.88 8.04
CA THR A 5 -13.52 -8.83 8.81
C THR A 5 -12.80 -9.78 7.86
N PHE A 6 -11.47 -9.76 7.86
CA PHE A 6 -10.67 -10.77 7.18
C PHE A 6 -10.54 -12.00 8.07
N VAL A 7 -11.04 -13.15 7.60
CA VAL A 7 -10.96 -14.40 8.35
C VAL A 7 -9.83 -15.27 7.80
N THR A 8 -8.70 -15.30 8.52
CA THR A 8 -7.52 -16.10 8.18
C THR A 8 -6.67 -16.37 9.42
N PRO A 9 -6.13 -17.59 9.60
CA PRO A 9 -5.14 -17.84 10.65
C PRO A 9 -3.74 -17.32 10.25
N ASN A 10 -3.51 -16.98 8.98
CA ASN A 10 -2.20 -16.61 8.46
C ASN A 10 -1.93 -15.11 8.64
N GLY A 11 -1.00 -14.76 9.55
CA GLY A 11 -0.60 -13.38 9.82
C GLY A 11 0.03 -12.67 8.62
N TRP A 12 0.79 -13.37 7.78
CA TRP A 12 1.38 -12.79 6.56
C TRP A 12 0.33 -12.35 5.55
N LYS A 13 -0.75 -13.15 5.39
CA LYS A 13 -1.89 -12.77 4.55
C LYS A 13 -2.57 -11.52 5.10
N HIS A 14 -2.74 -11.44 6.42
CA HIS A 14 -3.34 -10.27 7.06
C HIS A 14 -2.49 -9.01 6.88
N GLU A 15 -1.17 -9.08 7.06
CA GLU A 15 -0.27 -7.95 6.77
C GLU A 15 -0.37 -7.48 5.32
N GLU A 16 -0.37 -8.40 4.35
CA GLU A 16 -0.51 -8.07 2.93
C GLU A 16 -1.88 -7.43 2.62
N ALA A 17 -2.96 -7.95 3.23
CA ALA A 17 -4.29 -7.36 3.13
C ALA A 17 -4.35 -5.95 3.73
N ARG A 18 -3.74 -5.70 4.90
CA ARG A 18 -3.71 -4.36 5.50
C ARG A 18 -3.07 -3.31 4.59
N ARG A 19 -2.02 -3.68 3.85
CA ARG A 19 -1.32 -2.77 2.94
C ARG A 19 -2.12 -2.47 1.67
N LEU A 20 -2.74 -3.50 1.10
CA LEU A 20 -3.50 -3.40 -0.16
C LEU A 20 -4.90 -2.81 0.04
N LEU A 21 -5.51 -3.07 1.19
CA LEU A 21 -6.83 -2.56 1.57
C LEU A 21 -6.72 -1.34 2.49
N SER A 22 -5.65 -0.55 2.38
CA SER A 22 -5.45 0.63 3.23
C SER A 22 -6.47 1.74 3.00
N SER A 23 -7.33 1.62 1.99
CA SER A 23 -8.50 2.47 1.76
C SER A 23 -9.80 2.00 2.45
N ILE A 24 -9.78 0.89 3.20
CA ILE A 24 -10.92 0.39 4.00
C ILE A 24 -10.48 -0.07 5.40
N ASP A 25 -11.42 -0.13 6.36
CA ASP A 25 -11.12 -0.66 7.69
C ASP A 25 -11.19 -2.20 7.68
N VAL A 26 -10.11 -2.86 8.06
CA VAL A 26 -9.99 -4.33 8.05
C VAL A 26 -9.73 -4.84 9.45
N HIS A 27 -10.73 -5.55 10.00
CA HIS A 27 -10.59 -6.31 11.23
C HIS A 27 -10.03 -7.71 10.94
N TRP A 28 -9.30 -8.27 11.90
CA TRP A 28 -8.73 -9.62 11.76
C TRP A 28 -9.44 -10.62 12.65
N SER A 29 -9.90 -11.71 12.06
CA SER A 29 -10.38 -12.89 12.79
C SER A 29 -9.58 -14.13 12.40
N ARG A 30 -9.32 -14.99 13.40
CA ARG A 30 -8.67 -16.29 13.23
C ARG A 30 -9.66 -17.45 13.35
N GLU A 31 -10.94 -17.18 13.14
CA GLU A 31 -12.02 -18.17 13.19
C GLU A 31 -11.70 -19.40 12.33
N GLY A 32 -12.05 -20.59 12.84
CA GLY A 32 -11.76 -21.84 12.19
C GLY A 32 -12.68 -22.06 10.99
N LEU A 33 -12.11 -22.14 9.79
CA LEU A 33 -12.89 -22.33 8.55
C LEU A 33 -12.83 -23.76 8.02
N PRO A 34 -13.92 -24.26 7.40
CA PRO A 34 -13.93 -25.58 6.81
C PRO A 34 -12.89 -25.70 5.68
N SER A 35 -12.40 -26.93 5.47
CA SER A 35 -11.49 -27.28 4.37
C SER A 35 -12.15 -28.33 3.47
N PRO A 36 -13.15 -27.92 2.67
CA PRO A 36 -13.87 -28.85 1.80
C PRO A 36 -12.91 -29.48 0.77
N ARG A 37 -13.15 -30.75 0.43
CA ARG A 37 -12.34 -31.51 -0.53
C ARG A 37 -13.09 -31.64 -1.85
N GLY A 38 -12.34 -31.67 -2.96
CA GLY A 38 -12.89 -31.90 -4.30
C GLY A 38 -13.62 -30.70 -4.91
N LEU A 39 -13.54 -29.53 -4.28
CA LEU A 39 -14.08 -28.27 -4.81
C LEU A 39 -13.03 -27.53 -5.64
N SER A 40 -13.51 -26.68 -6.55
CA SER A 40 -12.66 -25.69 -7.22
C SER A 40 -12.10 -24.66 -6.22
N LEU A 41 -11.12 -23.87 -6.66
CA LEU A 41 -10.58 -22.77 -5.85
C LEU A 41 -11.69 -21.78 -5.44
N GLU A 42 -12.54 -21.42 -6.40
CA GLU A 42 -13.65 -20.50 -6.20
C GLU A 42 -14.72 -21.07 -5.27
N ASP A 43 -15.18 -22.30 -5.51
CA ASP A 43 -16.19 -22.96 -4.68
C ASP A 43 -15.70 -23.15 -3.24
N THR A 44 -14.39 -23.43 -3.06
CA THR A 44 -13.78 -23.49 -1.74
C THR A 44 -13.83 -22.12 -1.04
N ALA A 45 -13.48 -21.05 -1.75
CA ALA A 45 -13.53 -19.69 -1.21
C ALA A 45 -14.96 -19.30 -0.82
N ARG A 46 -15.94 -19.59 -1.69
CA ARG A 46 -17.37 -19.32 -1.44
C ARG A 46 -17.90 -20.05 -0.23
N ALA A 47 -17.62 -21.36 -0.12
CA ALA A 47 -18.04 -22.17 1.03
C ALA A 47 -17.42 -21.67 2.34
N ARG A 48 -16.14 -21.28 2.32
CA ARG A 48 -15.44 -20.72 3.49
C ARG A 48 -15.98 -19.36 3.89
N ALA A 49 -16.32 -18.49 2.92
CA ALA A 49 -16.89 -17.17 3.20
C ALA A 49 -18.29 -17.28 3.83
N ALA A 50 -19.15 -18.16 3.29
CA ALA A 50 -20.48 -18.41 3.85
C ALA A 50 -20.39 -18.93 5.30
N ALA A 51 -19.54 -19.93 5.55
CA ALA A 51 -19.32 -20.46 6.90
C ALA A 51 -18.73 -19.40 7.86
N ALA A 52 -17.83 -18.55 7.38
CA ALA A 52 -17.28 -17.43 8.16
C ALA A 52 -18.38 -16.43 8.56
N TYR A 53 -19.29 -16.10 7.65
CA TYR A 53 -20.41 -15.21 7.94
C TYR A 53 -21.40 -15.85 8.92
N GLU A 54 -21.72 -17.14 8.76
CA GLU A 54 -22.57 -17.87 9.70
C GLU A 54 -22.00 -17.88 11.12
N ALA A 55 -20.68 -17.99 11.27
CA ALA A 55 -20.00 -18.00 12.56
C ALA A 55 -19.96 -16.60 13.23
N LEU A 56 -19.73 -15.54 12.45
CA LEU A 56 -19.42 -14.21 13.00
C LEU A 56 -20.58 -13.21 12.91
N GLY A 57 -21.57 -13.44 12.03
CA GLY A 57 -22.75 -12.57 11.88
C GLY A 57 -22.46 -11.16 11.34
N VAL A 58 -21.27 -10.92 10.78
CA VAL A 58 -20.84 -9.63 10.22
C VAL A 58 -20.28 -9.81 8.81
N PRO A 59 -20.23 -8.77 7.97
CA PRO A 59 -19.56 -8.86 6.66
C PRO A 59 -18.11 -9.33 6.80
N VAL A 60 -17.78 -10.39 6.06
CA VAL A 60 -16.47 -11.04 6.11
C VAL A 60 -15.92 -11.27 4.73
N PHE A 61 -14.60 -11.33 4.61
CA PHE A 61 -13.97 -11.93 3.44
C PHE A 61 -12.95 -12.99 3.84
N VAL A 62 -12.72 -13.91 2.92
CA VAL A 62 -11.72 -14.98 3.02
C VAL A 62 -10.88 -15.02 1.75
N GLU A 63 -9.72 -15.65 1.85
CA GLU A 63 -8.80 -15.80 0.73
C GLU A 63 -8.38 -17.27 0.59
N ASN A 64 -8.47 -17.78 -0.64
CA ASN A 64 -7.97 -19.09 -1.05
C ASN A 64 -6.97 -18.94 -2.19
N THR A 65 -5.83 -19.62 -2.08
CA THR A 65 -4.74 -19.53 -3.07
C THR A 65 -4.29 -20.88 -3.58
N GLU A 66 -3.80 -20.88 -4.80
CA GLU A 66 -3.16 -22.04 -5.41
C GLU A 66 -1.87 -21.68 -6.14
N LEU A 67 -1.01 -22.69 -6.23
CA LEU A 67 0.12 -22.75 -7.12
C LEU A 67 -0.20 -23.79 -8.21
N ALA A 68 0.15 -23.47 -9.44
CA ALA A 68 0.18 -24.37 -10.57
C ALA A 68 1.61 -24.44 -11.11
N VAL A 69 2.09 -25.65 -11.39
CA VAL A 69 3.45 -25.91 -11.87
C VAL A 69 3.37 -26.80 -13.10
N ALA A 70 3.96 -26.36 -14.21
CA ALA A 70 4.12 -27.19 -15.40
C ALA A 70 5.01 -28.41 -15.10
N THR A 71 4.92 -29.43 -15.95
CA THR A 71 5.79 -30.60 -15.91
C THR A 71 6.60 -30.68 -17.20
N ALA A 72 7.65 -31.50 -17.23
CA ALA A 72 8.42 -31.70 -18.46
C ALA A 72 7.59 -32.35 -19.58
N GLU A 73 6.65 -33.22 -19.22
CA GLU A 73 5.79 -33.94 -20.16
C GLU A 73 4.56 -33.12 -20.59
N HIS A 74 4.06 -32.26 -19.69
CA HIS A 74 2.85 -31.48 -19.89
C HIS A 74 3.07 -30.03 -19.47
N GLY A 75 2.69 -29.08 -20.32
CA GLY A 75 2.68 -27.66 -19.97
C GLY A 75 1.73 -27.33 -18.82
N LEU A 76 1.61 -26.04 -18.48
CA LEU A 76 0.81 -25.58 -17.34
C LEU A 76 -0.60 -26.19 -17.30
N ARG A 77 -1.31 -26.25 -18.44
CA ARG A 77 -2.69 -26.72 -18.54
C ARG A 77 -2.94 -28.04 -17.80
N ASP A 78 -2.10 -29.03 -18.05
CA ASP A 78 -2.20 -30.38 -17.48
C ASP A 78 -1.11 -30.65 -16.42
N GLY A 79 -0.53 -29.57 -15.88
CA GLY A 79 0.47 -29.61 -14.80
C GLY A 79 -0.12 -29.87 -13.41
N ILE A 80 0.73 -29.74 -12.38
CA ILE A 80 0.36 -29.99 -10.98
C ILE A 80 -0.24 -28.73 -10.39
N ARG A 81 -1.47 -28.78 -9.85
CA ARG A 81 -2.19 -27.59 -9.38
C ARG A 81 -2.77 -27.71 -7.97
N GLY A 82 -3.08 -26.56 -7.37
CA GLY A 82 -3.91 -26.48 -6.16
C GLY A 82 -3.36 -27.27 -4.98
N GLY A 83 -4.24 -28.04 -4.34
CA GLY A 83 -3.86 -28.88 -3.21
C GLY A 83 -2.79 -29.94 -3.55
N ALA A 84 -2.67 -30.37 -4.81
CA ALA A 84 -1.61 -31.30 -5.22
C ALA A 84 -0.25 -30.61 -5.25
N ALA A 85 -0.16 -29.40 -5.80
CA ALA A 85 1.08 -28.61 -5.81
C ALA A 85 1.53 -28.25 -4.39
N LYS A 86 0.58 -27.88 -3.51
CA LYS A 86 0.86 -27.63 -2.09
C LYS A 86 1.43 -28.87 -1.39
N ARG A 87 0.79 -30.04 -1.55
CA ARG A 87 1.28 -31.30 -0.96
C ARG A 87 2.64 -31.70 -1.52
N LEU A 88 2.87 -31.47 -2.81
CA LEU A 88 4.16 -31.72 -3.44
C LEU A 88 5.26 -30.89 -2.79
N LEU A 89 5.04 -29.58 -2.63
CA LEU A 89 5.96 -28.68 -1.94
C LEU A 89 6.21 -29.12 -0.50
N GLU A 90 5.16 -29.49 0.24
CA GLU A 90 5.28 -29.98 1.63
C GLU A 90 6.05 -31.31 1.72
N THR A 91 5.93 -32.18 0.72
CA THR A 91 6.56 -33.51 0.71
C THR A 91 8.02 -33.45 0.25
N LEU A 92 8.32 -32.68 -0.80
CA LEU A 92 9.67 -32.58 -1.36
C LEU A 92 10.54 -31.54 -0.62
N GLY A 93 9.92 -30.48 -0.10
CA GLY A 93 10.62 -29.27 0.32
C GLY A 93 11.03 -28.40 -0.87
N GLU A 94 11.33 -27.13 -0.58
CA GLU A 94 11.70 -26.13 -1.59
C GLU A 94 12.91 -26.55 -2.44
N PRO A 95 14.04 -27.05 -1.88
CA PRO A 95 15.24 -27.34 -2.69
C PRO A 95 15.02 -28.44 -3.73
N GLU A 96 14.34 -29.52 -3.35
CA GLU A 96 14.07 -30.64 -4.24
C GLU A 96 13.01 -30.28 -5.28
N LEU A 97 12.01 -29.48 -4.92
CA LEU A 97 11.03 -28.97 -5.87
C LEU A 97 11.72 -28.08 -6.92
N THR A 98 12.58 -27.15 -6.52
CA THR A 98 13.33 -26.32 -7.48
C THR A 98 14.29 -27.14 -8.34
N ALA A 99 14.91 -28.20 -7.78
CA ALA A 99 15.77 -29.09 -8.57
C ALA A 99 15.01 -29.85 -9.66
N ARG A 100 13.74 -30.23 -9.41
CA ARG A 100 12.91 -30.98 -10.36
C ARG A 100 12.15 -30.11 -11.37
N TYR A 101 11.70 -28.94 -10.93
CA TYR A 101 10.78 -28.10 -11.69
C TYR A 101 11.35 -26.71 -12.04
N GLY A 102 12.60 -26.41 -11.64
CA GLY A 102 13.26 -25.14 -11.91
C GLY A 102 13.27 -24.79 -13.40
N GLY A 103 12.97 -23.53 -13.71
CA GLY A 103 12.83 -23.01 -15.06
C GLY A 103 11.50 -23.34 -15.74
N LEU A 104 10.66 -24.21 -15.17
CA LEU A 104 9.34 -24.52 -15.75
C LEU A 104 8.33 -23.43 -15.39
N ALA A 105 7.37 -23.24 -16.29
CA ALA A 105 6.28 -22.29 -16.11
C ALA A 105 5.42 -22.62 -14.88
N ALA A 106 5.00 -21.59 -14.16
CA ALA A 106 4.17 -21.67 -12.98
C ALA A 106 3.17 -20.51 -12.96
N ASP A 107 1.96 -20.76 -12.44
CA ASP A 107 0.99 -19.69 -12.15
C ASP A 107 0.65 -19.72 -10.67
N THR A 108 0.34 -18.56 -10.10
CA THR A 108 -0.31 -18.51 -8.80
C THR A 108 -1.57 -17.68 -8.85
N ARG A 109 -2.64 -18.26 -8.30
CA ARG A 109 -4.00 -17.72 -8.34
C ARG A 109 -4.54 -17.51 -6.94
N VAL A 110 -5.44 -16.54 -6.82
CA VAL A 110 -6.19 -16.25 -5.61
C VAL A 110 -7.66 -16.02 -5.94
N VAL A 111 -8.53 -16.51 -5.07
CA VAL A 111 -9.92 -16.10 -5.00
C VAL A 111 -10.16 -15.47 -3.63
N VAL A 112 -10.61 -14.22 -3.67
CA VAL A 112 -11.09 -13.47 -2.51
C VAL A 112 -12.60 -13.52 -2.53
N ALA A 113 -13.22 -14.05 -1.48
CA ALA A 113 -14.67 -14.19 -1.39
C ALA A 113 -15.22 -13.32 -0.26
N LEU A 114 -16.07 -12.34 -0.62
CA LEU A 114 -16.82 -11.49 0.31
C LEU A 114 -18.20 -12.11 0.56
N ALA A 115 -18.54 -12.33 1.83
CA ALA A 115 -19.88 -12.73 2.26
C ALA A 115 -20.56 -11.61 3.04
N THR A 116 -21.76 -11.26 2.61
CA THR A 116 -22.65 -10.28 3.28
C THR A 116 -23.93 -10.93 3.84
N GLY A 117 -24.04 -12.24 3.66
CA GLY A 117 -25.14 -13.09 4.11
C GLY A 117 -24.74 -14.57 3.99
N PRO A 118 -25.56 -15.50 4.53
CA PRO A 118 -25.22 -16.93 4.56
C PRO A 118 -25.54 -17.66 3.25
N ARG A 119 -26.31 -17.05 2.34
CA ARG A 119 -26.76 -17.75 1.12
C ARG A 119 -25.72 -17.59 0.02
N PRO A 120 -25.61 -18.55 -0.93
CA PRO A 120 -24.65 -18.45 -2.04
C PRO A 120 -24.72 -17.13 -2.84
N ARG A 121 -25.92 -16.57 -3.02
CA ARG A 121 -26.13 -15.28 -3.71
C ARG A 121 -25.59 -14.06 -2.96
N ASP A 122 -25.36 -14.20 -1.66
CA ASP A 122 -24.83 -13.14 -0.80
C ASP A 122 -23.28 -13.19 -0.74
N VAL A 123 -22.69 -14.12 -1.51
CA VAL A 123 -21.24 -14.31 -1.65
C VAL A 123 -20.79 -13.89 -3.04
N MET A 124 -19.80 -13.01 -3.09
CA MET A 124 -19.19 -12.53 -4.32
C MET A 124 -17.69 -12.79 -4.30
N THR A 125 -17.13 -13.09 -5.46
CA THR A 125 -15.73 -13.47 -5.63
C THR A 125 -14.98 -12.47 -6.49
N PHE A 126 -13.72 -12.30 -6.17
CA PHE A 126 -12.74 -11.51 -6.91
C PHE A 126 -11.52 -12.39 -7.14
N GLU A 127 -11.03 -12.42 -8.37
CA GLU A 127 -9.95 -13.32 -8.77
C GLU A 127 -8.70 -12.54 -9.15
N GLY A 128 -7.55 -13.12 -8.85
CA GLY A 128 -6.26 -12.60 -9.29
C GLY A 128 -5.31 -13.73 -9.64
N GLU A 129 -4.44 -13.47 -10.59
CA GLU A 129 -3.48 -14.43 -11.12
C GLU A 129 -2.22 -13.70 -11.54
N ILE A 130 -1.07 -14.31 -11.28
CA ILE A 130 0.19 -13.94 -11.91
C ILE A 130 0.86 -15.20 -12.46
N SER A 131 1.38 -15.09 -13.68
CA SER A 131 2.24 -16.09 -14.29
C SER A 131 3.70 -15.86 -13.94
N GLY A 132 4.50 -16.90 -14.12
CA GLY A 132 5.92 -16.88 -13.86
C GLY A 132 6.57 -18.23 -14.05
N THR A 133 7.66 -18.46 -13.33
CA THR A 133 8.40 -19.72 -13.36
C THR A 133 8.80 -20.18 -11.97
N ILE A 134 9.10 -21.48 -11.85
CA ILE A 134 9.78 -21.99 -10.66
C ILE A 134 11.26 -21.61 -10.73
N ALA A 135 11.78 -21.05 -9.64
CA ALA A 135 13.19 -20.68 -9.52
C ALA A 135 14.11 -21.91 -9.62
N GLU A 136 15.32 -21.73 -10.16
CA GLU A 136 16.34 -22.80 -10.18
C GLU A 136 16.82 -23.23 -8.79
N ALA A 137 16.70 -22.34 -7.80
CA ALA A 137 16.95 -22.60 -6.39
C ALA A 137 16.11 -21.64 -5.52
N PRO A 138 15.77 -22.01 -4.27
CA PRO A 138 15.01 -21.15 -3.39
C PRO A 138 15.82 -19.91 -3.01
N ARG A 139 15.22 -18.71 -3.09
CA ARG A 139 15.89 -17.43 -2.77
C ARG A 139 15.00 -16.54 -1.91
N GLY A 140 15.63 -15.62 -1.18
CA GLY A 140 14.97 -14.72 -0.25
C GLY A 140 14.64 -15.36 1.11
N ASP A 141 14.31 -14.50 2.07
CA ASP A 141 14.04 -14.80 3.48
C ASP A 141 12.70 -14.21 3.97
N HIS A 142 11.96 -13.54 3.08
CA HIS A 142 10.64 -12.98 3.35
C HIS A 142 9.52 -13.82 2.73
N GLY A 143 8.28 -13.56 3.16
CA GLY A 143 7.09 -14.16 2.58
C GLY A 143 6.71 -15.51 3.18
N TYR A 144 5.87 -16.25 2.46
CA TYR A 144 5.27 -17.51 2.91
C TYR A 144 4.87 -18.41 1.75
N GLY A 145 4.68 -19.70 2.03
CA GLY A 145 4.25 -20.67 1.01
C GLY A 145 5.34 -20.88 -0.04
N TRP A 146 5.05 -20.53 -1.29
CA TRP A 146 5.96 -20.73 -2.43
C TRP A 146 6.72 -19.45 -2.83
N ASP A 147 6.69 -18.40 -2.01
CA ASP A 147 7.29 -17.11 -2.36
C ASP A 147 8.79 -17.21 -2.70
N ARG A 148 9.52 -18.14 -2.05
CA ARG A 148 10.96 -18.34 -2.27
C ARG A 148 11.31 -19.08 -3.55
N ILE A 149 10.32 -19.70 -4.19
CA ILE A 149 10.51 -20.55 -5.37
C ILE A 149 9.74 -20.06 -6.59
N PHE A 150 8.97 -18.98 -6.47
CA PHE A 150 8.18 -18.44 -7.57
C PHE A 150 8.78 -17.12 -8.06
N VAL A 151 9.17 -17.08 -9.33
CA VAL A 151 9.67 -15.87 -10.02
C VAL A 151 8.55 -15.34 -10.92
N PRO A 152 7.96 -14.17 -10.61
CA PRO A 152 6.91 -13.58 -11.45
C PRO A 152 7.42 -13.22 -12.85
N GLU A 153 6.55 -13.34 -13.86
CA GLU A 153 6.84 -12.93 -15.23
C GLU A 153 7.32 -11.48 -15.30
N GLY A 154 8.40 -11.22 -16.04
CA GLY A 154 9.03 -9.89 -16.12
C GLY A 154 9.92 -9.51 -14.94
N TYR A 155 10.20 -10.44 -14.01
CA TYR A 155 11.12 -10.26 -12.89
C TYR A 155 12.19 -11.36 -12.88
N THR A 156 13.34 -11.06 -12.27
CA THR A 156 14.42 -12.04 -12.03
C THR A 156 14.48 -12.51 -10.57
N ARG A 157 13.82 -11.75 -9.69
CA ARG A 157 13.71 -11.98 -8.25
C ARG A 157 12.48 -12.83 -7.95
N THR A 158 12.62 -13.73 -6.99
CA THR A 158 11.49 -14.46 -6.40
C THR A 158 10.57 -13.51 -5.63
N LEU A 159 9.31 -13.89 -5.39
CA LEU A 159 8.39 -13.09 -4.56
C LEU A 159 8.98 -12.78 -3.17
N ALA A 160 9.74 -13.71 -2.59
CA ALA A 160 10.43 -13.53 -1.32
C ALA A 160 11.50 -12.44 -1.39
N GLU A 161 12.26 -12.36 -2.48
CA GLU A 161 13.30 -11.34 -2.69
C GLU A 161 12.74 -9.93 -2.92
N LEU A 162 11.44 -9.79 -3.26
CA LEU A 162 10.79 -8.48 -3.41
C LEU A 162 10.53 -7.78 -2.07
N ALA A 163 10.61 -8.51 -0.95
CA ALA A 163 10.48 -7.97 0.41
C ALA A 163 9.25 -7.06 0.55
N SER A 164 9.45 -5.82 1.01
CA SER A 164 8.38 -4.80 1.17
C SER A 164 7.68 -4.42 -0.13
N SER A 165 8.23 -4.78 -1.31
CA SER A 165 7.61 -4.47 -2.61
C SER A 165 6.64 -5.55 -3.07
N LYS A 166 6.64 -6.73 -2.42
CA LYS A 166 5.82 -7.88 -2.80
C LYS A 166 4.34 -7.52 -2.93
N PHE A 167 3.83 -6.61 -2.10
CA PHE A 167 2.42 -6.20 -2.16
C PHE A 167 1.98 -5.66 -3.53
N LEU A 168 2.90 -5.14 -4.35
CA LEU A 168 2.66 -4.60 -5.72
C LEU A 168 2.87 -5.63 -6.84
N VAL A 169 3.48 -6.77 -6.51
CA VAL A 169 3.86 -7.81 -7.47
C VAL A 169 3.44 -9.13 -6.86
N ASN A 170 2.13 -9.35 -6.82
CA ASN A 170 1.51 -10.58 -6.36
C ASN A 170 0.13 -10.74 -7.03
N MET A 171 -0.50 -11.87 -6.77
CA MET A 171 -1.85 -12.18 -7.27
C MET A 171 -2.99 -11.48 -6.50
N ARG A 172 -2.74 -10.94 -5.30
CA ARG A 172 -3.75 -10.37 -4.38
C ARG A 172 -4.13 -8.94 -4.70
N GLU A 173 -3.23 -8.16 -5.29
CA GLU A 173 -3.44 -6.72 -5.48
C GLU A 173 -4.76 -6.44 -6.16
N ARG A 174 -4.95 -6.93 -7.39
CA ARG A 174 -6.15 -6.66 -8.18
C ARG A 174 -7.44 -7.08 -7.47
N PRO A 175 -7.61 -8.32 -6.97
CA PRO A 175 -8.84 -8.70 -6.30
C PRO A 175 -9.08 -7.97 -4.97
N TYR A 176 -8.04 -7.53 -4.27
CA TYR A 176 -8.21 -6.66 -3.10
C TYR A 176 -8.63 -5.24 -3.48
N LEU A 177 -8.09 -4.68 -4.57
CA LEU A 177 -8.57 -3.40 -5.08
C LEU A 177 -10.01 -3.51 -5.63
N ASP A 178 -10.38 -4.62 -6.27
CA ASP A 178 -11.75 -4.88 -6.73
C ASP A 178 -12.71 -5.01 -5.53
N LEU A 179 -12.29 -5.69 -4.46
CA LEU A 179 -13.04 -5.77 -3.20
C LEU A 179 -13.23 -4.38 -2.58
N ALA A 180 -12.16 -3.60 -2.47
CA ALA A 180 -12.20 -2.26 -1.91
C ALA A 180 -13.12 -1.34 -2.73
N ASP A 181 -13.00 -1.35 -4.05
CA ASP A 181 -13.86 -0.57 -4.96
C ASP A 181 -15.33 -0.96 -4.83
N HIS A 182 -15.63 -2.27 -4.75
CA HIS A 182 -17.00 -2.72 -4.50
C HIS A 182 -17.55 -2.20 -3.17
N VAL A 183 -16.76 -2.30 -2.11
CA VAL A 183 -17.19 -1.94 -0.75
C VAL A 183 -17.34 -0.42 -0.65
N LEU A 184 -16.37 0.34 -1.15
CA LEU A 184 -16.37 1.80 -1.17
C LEU A 184 -17.39 2.38 -2.16
N GLY A 185 -17.75 1.64 -3.21
CA GLY A 185 -18.50 2.18 -4.35
C GLY A 185 -17.68 3.26 -5.06
N ARG A 186 -18.36 4.20 -5.75
CA ARG A 186 -17.71 5.35 -6.41
C ARG A 186 -17.18 6.43 -5.45
N ALA A 187 -16.74 6.05 -4.26
CA ALA A 187 -16.18 7.00 -3.30
C ALA A 187 -14.82 7.52 -3.79
N PHE A 188 -14.61 8.83 -3.60
CA PHE A 188 -13.42 9.59 -3.99
C PHE A 188 -13.21 9.68 -5.50
N GLY A 189 -13.75 10.75 -6.09
CA GLY A 189 -13.39 11.23 -7.42
C GLY A 189 -12.78 12.64 -7.38
N GLY A 190 -12.00 12.95 -8.41
CA GLY A 190 -11.43 14.30 -8.60
C GLY A 190 -9.95 14.26 -8.90
N SER A 191 -9.19 15.19 -8.32
CA SER A 191 -7.73 15.26 -8.45
C SER A 191 -7.02 14.68 -7.24
N PHE A 192 -5.89 14.02 -7.47
CA PHE A 192 -5.07 13.40 -6.45
C PHE A 192 -3.60 13.77 -6.63
N GLU A 193 -2.86 13.89 -5.54
CA GLU A 193 -1.40 13.77 -5.52
C GLU A 193 -1.04 12.36 -5.02
N ALA A 194 0.02 11.78 -5.58
CA ALA A 194 0.48 10.46 -5.18
C ALA A 194 2.00 10.44 -4.98
N HIS A 195 2.41 9.62 -4.02
CA HIS A 195 3.80 9.42 -3.65
C HIS A 195 4.13 7.94 -3.54
N VAL A 196 5.12 7.49 -4.30
CA VAL A 196 5.72 6.16 -4.15
C VAL A 196 7.08 6.32 -3.49
N THR A 197 7.19 5.85 -2.25
CA THR A 197 8.43 5.90 -1.48
C THR A 197 9.24 4.62 -1.71
N VAL A 198 10.53 4.79 -1.97
CA VAL A 198 11.49 3.67 -2.03
C VAL A 198 12.39 3.68 -0.80
N ALA A 199 12.89 2.51 -0.40
CA ALA A 199 13.87 2.42 0.66
C ALA A 199 15.13 3.23 0.29
N PRO A 200 15.74 3.95 1.25
CA PRO A 200 17.06 4.53 1.05
C PRO A 200 18.05 3.44 0.62
N GLY A 201 18.93 3.81 -0.30
CA GLY A 201 19.92 2.90 -0.87
C GLY A 201 21.25 3.58 -1.10
N SER A 202 22.16 2.84 -1.71
CA SER A 202 23.45 3.31 -2.20
C SER A 202 23.32 4.51 -3.16
N ALA A 203 24.43 5.22 -3.39
CA ALA A 203 24.46 6.30 -4.37
C ALA A 203 24.14 5.85 -5.80
N GLU A 204 24.33 4.56 -6.11
CA GLU A 204 23.92 3.96 -7.38
C GLU A 204 22.42 3.75 -7.44
N GLU A 205 21.82 3.13 -6.42
CA GLU A 205 20.37 2.94 -6.35
C GLU A 205 19.62 4.28 -6.38
N MET A 206 20.15 5.34 -5.75
CA MET A 206 19.55 6.67 -5.80
C MET A 206 19.69 7.34 -7.19
N ARG A 207 20.74 7.03 -7.95
CA ARG A 207 20.86 7.44 -9.36
C ARG A 207 19.85 6.70 -10.24
N VAL A 208 19.68 5.39 -10.02
CA VAL A 208 18.65 4.58 -10.69
C VAL A 208 17.26 5.12 -10.38
N PHE A 209 17.00 5.48 -9.13
CA PHE A 209 15.73 6.08 -8.73
C PHE A 209 15.46 7.41 -9.44
N ALA A 210 16.43 8.33 -9.46
CA ALA A 210 16.28 9.59 -10.17
C ALA A 210 16.05 9.40 -11.68
N ALA A 211 16.84 8.54 -12.33
CA ALA A 211 16.67 8.22 -13.75
C ALA A 211 15.31 7.56 -14.04
N SER A 212 14.81 6.73 -13.12
CA SER A 212 13.49 6.11 -13.24
C SER A 212 12.38 7.15 -13.12
N CYS A 213 12.51 8.14 -12.21
CA CYS A 213 11.56 9.25 -12.11
C CYS A 213 11.50 10.05 -13.41
N ASP A 214 12.66 10.39 -13.98
CA ASP A 214 12.74 11.14 -15.25
C ASP A 214 12.10 10.36 -16.41
N ALA A 215 12.39 9.05 -16.51
CA ALA A 215 11.82 8.18 -17.55
C ALA A 215 10.29 8.01 -17.42
N LEU A 216 9.77 8.02 -16.18
CA LEU A 216 8.35 7.93 -15.87
C LEU A 216 7.64 9.28 -15.94
N GLY A 217 8.36 10.39 -16.13
CA GLY A 217 7.79 11.74 -16.18
C GLY A 217 7.25 12.22 -14.84
N VAL A 218 7.79 11.72 -13.72
CA VAL A 218 7.36 12.08 -12.36
C VAL A 218 8.45 12.79 -11.59
N LYS A 219 8.07 13.61 -10.62
CA LYS A 219 9.04 14.39 -9.86
C LYS A 219 9.78 13.51 -8.86
N CYS A 220 11.10 13.59 -8.87
CA CYS A 220 11.96 12.98 -7.85
C CYS A 220 12.09 13.90 -6.62
N VAL A 221 11.68 13.42 -5.46
CA VAL A 221 11.70 14.15 -4.19
C VAL A 221 12.53 13.38 -3.16
N ARG A 222 13.28 14.08 -2.33
CA ARG A 222 14.00 13.49 -1.19
C ARG A 222 13.61 14.19 0.09
N ILE A 223 12.59 13.67 0.77
CA ILE A 223 12.14 14.22 2.04
C ILE A 223 13.10 13.76 3.15
N VAL A 224 13.54 14.72 3.96
CA VAL A 224 14.37 14.48 5.14
C VAL A 224 13.63 14.95 6.37
N LEU A 225 13.45 14.04 7.32
CA LEU A 225 12.83 14.27 8.61
C LEU A 225 13.92 14.56 9.66
N PRO A 226 13.64 15.39 10.68
CA PRO A 226 14.60 15.69 11.74
C PRO A 226 14.88 14.50 12.67
N HIS A 227 13.93 13.56 12.78
CA HIS A 227 13.99 12.36 13.60
C HIS A 227 13.00 11.30 13.03
N GLY A 228 12.99 10.11 13.61
CA GLY A 228 12.15 8.98 13.16
C GLY A 228 12.96 7.86 12.50
N VAL A 229 12.30 6.72 12.30
CA VAL A 229 12.93 5.48 11.81
C VAL A 229 13.39 5.62 10.36
N ALA A 230 12.54 6.14 9.48
CA ALA A 230 12.88 6.43 8.09
C ALA A 230 13.07 7.94 7.89
N SER A 231 14.17 8.48 8.44
CA SER A 231 14.46 9.92 8.40
C SER A 231 14.83 10.44 7.00
N VAL A 232 15.13 9.56 6.05
CA VAL A 232 15.32 9.89 4.63
C VAL A 232 14.32 9.10 3.83
N GLN A 233 13.52 9.80 3.03
CA GLN A 233 12.45 9.21 2.23
C GLN A 233 12.57 9.70 0.77
N PRO A 234 13.29 8.95 -0.08
CA PRO A 234 13.23 9.13 -1.53
C PRO A 234 11.83 8.73 -2.02
N MET A 235 11.14 9.64 -2.68
CA MET A 235 9.77 9.42 -3.15
C MET A 235 9.50 10.11 -4.47
N THR A 236 8.57 9.55 -5.24
CA THR A 236 8.00 10.25 -6.39
C THR A 236 6.98 11.28 -5.91
N ALA A 237 6.66 12.25 -6.77
CA ALA A 237 5.45 13.05 -6.65
C ALA A 237 4.81 13.16 -8.04
N SER A 238 3.53 12.78 -8.13
CA SER A 238 2.76 12.74 -9.37
C SER A 238 1.32 13.18 -9.13
N TYR A 239 0.69 13.73 -10.18
CA TYR A 239 -0.68 14.26 -10.13
C TYR A 239 -1.59 13.43 -11.03
N HIS A 240 -2.74 13.07 -10.50
CA HIS A 240 -3.70 12.17 -11.15
C HIS A 240 -5.11 12.74 -11.11
N ARG A 241 -5.98 12.26 -11.99
CA ARG A 241 -7.41 12.63 -12.01
C ARG A 241 -8.25 11.44 -12.45
N GLY A 242 -9.32 11.17 -11.71
CA GLY A 242 -10.23 10.06 -12.01
C GLY A 242 -11.01 9.65 -10.76
N THR A 243 -11.45 8.41 -10.76
CA THR A 243 -11.88 7.70 -9.55
C THR A 243 -10.67 7.19 -8.77
N LEU A 244 -10.84 6.93 -7.47
CA LEU A 244 -9.77 6.35 -6.65
C LEU A 244 -9.21 5.07 -7.26
N ARG A 245 -10.06 4.19 -7.80
CA ARG A 245 -9.60 2.94 -8.38
C ARG A 245 -8.70 3.16 -9.60
N GLU A 246 -9.09 4.00 -10.54
CA GLU A 246 -8.26 4.33 -11.71
C GLU A 246 -6.90 4.90 -11.27
N VAL A 247 -6.90 5.78 -10.27
CA VAL A 247 -5.67 6.37 -9.73
C VAL A 247 -4.80 5.33 -9.02
N GLN A 248 -5.39 4.39 -8.26
CA GLN A 248 -4.64 3.30 -7.64
C GLN A 248 -3.97 2.41 -8.69
N ASP A 249 -4.67 2.07 -9.78
CA ASP A 249 -4.10 1.27 -10.87
C ASP A 249 -2.90 2.01 -11.52
N GLU A 250 -3.05 3.30 -11.83
CA GLU A 250 -1.97 4.14 -12.39
C GLU A 250 -0.74 4.24 -11.47
N VAL A 251 -0.97 4.50 -10.17
CA VAL A 251 0.11 4.68 -9.19
C VAL A 251 0.81 3.36 -8.90
N ASN A 252 0.08 2.25 -8.87
CA ASN A 252 0.68 0.93 -8.68
C ASN A 252 1.46 0.47 -9.91
N ASP A 253 1.06 0.84 -11.13
CA ASP A 253 1.85 0.63 -12.34
C ASP A 253 3.18 1.39 -12.30
N LEU A 254 3.15 2.64 -11.85
CA LEU A 254 4.35 3.42 -11.57
C LEU A 254 5.23 2.72 -10.53
N ALA A 255 4.64 2.28 -9.42
CA ALA A 255 5.38 1.60 -8.37
C ALA A 255 6.01 0.29 -8.87
N ARG A 256 5.27 -0.52 -9.65
CA ARG A 256 5.79 -1.74 -10.31
C ARG A 256 6.96 -1.44 -11.24
N ALA A 257 6.95 -0.30 -11.95
CA ALA A 257 8.07 0.11 -12.78
C ALA A 257 9.34 0.36 -11.94
N LEU A 258 9.22 0.98 -10.77
CA LEU A 258 10.33 1.12 -9.83
C LEU A 258 10.82 -0.24 -9.30
N VAL A 259 9.91 -1.17 -9.01
CA VAL A 259 10.29 -2.54 -8.59
C VAL A 259 11.04 -3.26 -9.71
N ARG A 260 10.62 -3.13 -10.98
CA ARG A 260 11.36 -3.70 -12.13
C ARG A 260 12.75 -3.08 -12.30
N ALA A 261 12.91 -1.80 -11.96
CA ALA A 261 14.21 -1.13 -11.93
C ALA A 261 15.13 -1.56 -10.76
N GLY A 262 14.73 -2.57 -9.97
CA GLY A 262 15.53 -3.10 -8.86
C GLY A 262 15.25 -2.43 -7.52
N LEU A 263 14.50 -1.32 -7.51
CA LEU A 263 14.27 -0.52 -6.30
C LEU A 263 13.28 -1.22 -5.37
N ARG A 264 13.47 -1.02 -4.06
CA ARG A 264 12.58 -1.56 -3.03
C ARG A 264 11.53 -0.50 -2.66
N VAL A 265 10.31 -0.64 -3.17
CA VAL A 265 9.18 0.20 -2.80
C VAL A 265 8.73 -0.15 -1.38
N THR A 266 8.55 0.87 -0.55
CA THR A 266 8.14 0.72 0.86
C THR A 266 6.74 1.24 1.10
N ARG A 267 6.31 2.31 0.42
CA ARG A 267 4.99 2.92 0.63
C ARG A 267 4.42 3.48 -0.67
N VAL A 268 3.10 3.36 -0.81
CA VAL A 268 2.28 4.09 -1.77
C VAL A 268 1.30 4.94 -0.96
N LYS A 269 1.31 6.26 -1.19
CA LYS A 269 0.39 7.21 -0.58
C LYS A 269 -0.38 7.94 -1.68
N ILE A 270 -1.71 8.02 -1.56
CA ILE A 270 -2.59 8.74 -2.49
C ILE A 270 -3.46 9.70 -1.68
N GLU A 271 -3.45 10.95 -2.11
CA GLU A 271 -4.02 12.07 -1.37
C GLU A 271 -5.00 12.80 -2.28
N ALA A 272 -6.27 12.76 -1.90
CA ALA A 272 -7.30 13.52 -2.57
C ALA A 272 -7.08 15.02 -2.28
N HIS A 273 -7.23 15.86 -3.30
CA HIS A 273 -7.26 17.29 -3.08
C HIS A 273 -8.39 17.65 -2.10
N GLY A 274 -8.15 18.50 -1.10
CA GLY A 274 -9.06 18.74 0.02
C GLY A 274 -10.43 19.34 -0.35
N ARG A 275 -10.59 19.78 -1.61
CA ARG A 275 -11.88 20.25 -2.17
C ARG A 275 -12.61 19.22 -3.04
N ASN A 276 -12.09 18.01 -3.19
CA ASN A 276 -12.83 16.93 -3.84
C ASN A 276 -14.16 16.70 -3.10
N ALA A 277 -15.20 16.31 -3.84
CA ALA A 277 -16.57 16.26 -3.31
C ALA A 277 -16.73 15.24 -2.17
N ASP A 278 -15.98 14.14 -2.22
CA ASP A 278 -16.05 13.03 -1.27
C ASP A 278 -15.18 13.22 -0.01
N VAL A 279 -14.41 14.32 0.06
CA VAL A 279 -13.63 14.66 1.25
C VAL A 279 -14.59 15.06 2.38
N PRO A 280 -14.51 14.42 3.58
CA PRO A 280 -15.51 14.60 4.62
C PRO A 280 -15.51 16.04 5.15
N ARG A 281 -16.67 16.69 5.15
CA ARG A 281 -16.84 18.06 5.66
C ARG A 281 -16.99 18.07 7.18
N THR A 282 -17.66 17.06 7.72
CA THR A 282 -17.98 16.96 9.15
C THR A 282 -17.29 15.77 9.81
N ARG A 283 -17.21 15.81 11.15
CA ARG A 283 -16.72 14.67 11.96
C ARG A 283 -17.55 13.41 11.74
N GLU A 284 -18.87 13.54 11.61
CA GLU A 284 -19.75 12.40 11.37
C GLU A 284 -19.46 11.74 10.01
N GLU A 285 -19.23 12.52 8.96
CA GLU A 285 -18.80 12.01 7.65
C GLU A 285 -17.44 11.32 7.74
N ALA A 286 -16.47 11.94 8.42
CA ALA A 286 -15.13 11.36 8.61
C ALA A 286 -15.19 10.01 9.36
N MET A 287 -16.02 9.88 10.38
CA MET A 287 -16.20 8.63 11.14
C MET A 287 -16.88 7.50 10.33
N ARG A 288 -17.46 7.81 9.16
CA ARG A 288 -18.01 6.78 8.24
C ARG A 288 -16.94 6.21 7.30
N LEU A 289 -15.84 6.93 7.13
CA LEU A 289 -14.67 6.55 6.34
C LEU A 289 -13.70 5.69 7.19
N PRO A 290 -12.69 5.08 6.56
CA PRO A 290 -11.69 4.29 7.27
C PRO A 290 -10.95 5.14 8.32
N PRO A 291 -10.67 4.60 9.51
CA PRO A 291 -10.05 5.34 10.60
C PRO A 291 -8.61 5.79 10.30
N GLN A 292 -7.94 5.13 9.35
CA GLN A 292 -6.60 5.51 8.89
C GLN A 292 -6.59 6.68 7.91
N ASN A 293 -7.73 7.16 7.42
CA ASN A 293 -7.77 8.34 6.56
C ASN A 293 -7.65 9.62 7.40
N TYR A 294 -6.94 10.61 6.88
CA TYR A 294 -6.68 11.85 7.60
C TYR A 294 -6.49 13.04 6.66
N PHE A 295 -6.73 14.24 7.19
CA PHE A 295 -6.31 15.46 6.50
C PHE A 295 -4.81 15.64 6.68
N GLU A 296 -4.08 15.83 5.58
CA GLU A 296 -2.68 16.23 5.55
C GLU A 296 -2.61 17.65 4.99
N HIS A 297 -2.37 18.62 5.86
CA HIS A 297 -2.17 20.00 5.46
C HIS A 297 -0.71 20.36 5.64
N HIS A 298 -0.10 20.98 4.64
CA HIS A 298 1.29 21.41 4.77
C HIS A 298 1.53 22.80 4.21
N VAL A 299 2.51 23.48 4.78
CA VAL A 299 3.00 24.79 4.33
C VAL A 299 4.52 24.78 4.32
N LYS A 300 5.13 25.55 3.41
CA LYS A 300 6.57 25.79 3.40
C LYS A 300 6.89 27.11 4.06
N VAL A 301 7.77 27.07 5.07
CA VAL A 301 8.40 28.24 5.66
C VAL A 301 9.74 28.47 4.97
N VAL A 302 9.98 29.69 4.49
CA VAL A 302 11.26 30.09 3.88
C VAL A 302 12.12 30.80 4.91
N LEU A 303 13.26 30.20 5.23
CA LEU A 303 14.19 30.67 6.25
C LEU A 303 15.42 31.30 5.59
N PRO A 304 15.79 32.54 5.94
CA PRO A 304 17.06 33.12 5.51
C PRO A 304 18.26 32.26 5.93
N LYS A 305 19.38 32.41 5.21
CA LYS A 305 20.61 31.69 5.52
C LYS A 305 21.01 31.89 6.99
N GLY A 306 21.17 30.79 7.72
CA GLY A 306 21.58 30.80 9.12
C GLY A 306 20.48 31.16 10.13
N ALA A 307 19.22 31.32 9.70
CA ALA A 307 18.11 31.52 10.63
C ALA A 307 17.91 30.28 11.52
N SER A 308 17.61 30.51 12.80
CA SER A 308 17.30 29.42 13.73
C SER A 308 15.95 28.76 13.39
N LEU A 309 15.88 27.43 13.58
CA LEU A 309 14.65 26.66 13.45
C LEU A 309 13.80 26.65 14.73
N ASP A 310 14.33 27.10 15.86
CA ASP A 310 13.71 26.89 17.18
C ASP A 310 12.30 27.48 17.26
N GLY A 311 12.11 28.68 16.69
CA GLY A 311 10.79 29.33 16.65
C GLY A 311 9.78 28.54 15.82
N VAL A 312 10.20 28.07 14.64
CA VAL A 312 9.34 27.26 13.75
C VAL A 312 9.04 25.91 14.38
N ALA A 313 10.04 25.26 14.99
CA ALA A 313 9.87 23.99 15.68
C ALA A 313 8.94 24.11 16.90
N SER A 314 9.05 25.21 17.67
CA SER A 314 8.17 25.48 18.80
C SER A 314 6.73 25.71 18.36
N VAL A 315 6.50 26.49 17.28
CA VAL A 315 5.16 26.67 16.70
C VAL A 315 4.61 25.33 16.21
N ALA A 316 5.39 24.57 15.45
CA ALA A 316 4.98 23.29 14.92
C ALA A 316 4.56 22.32 16.05
N ALA A 317 5.37 22.18 17.09
CA ALA A 317 5.06 21.33 18.25
C ALA A 317 3.78 21.75 18.98
N ARG A 318 3.53 23.06 19.18
CA ARG A 318 2.31 23.54 19.83
C ARG A 318 1.03 23.23 19.05
N HIS A 319 1.13 23.05 17.74
CA HIS A 319 0.00 22.77 16.86
C HIS A 319 -0.07 21.30 16.42
N ASP A 320 0.76 20.43 17.00
CA ASP A 320 0.87 19.02 16.60
C ASP A 320 1.21 18.89 15.10
N ALA A 321 2.17 19.71 14.66
CA ALA A 321 2.69 19.72 13.31
C ALA A 321 4.17 19.35 13.29
N HIS A 322 4.63 18.81 12.18
CA HIS A 322 5.94 18.20 12.07
C HIS A 322 6.78 18.82 10.97
N LEU A 323 8.06 19.03 11.28
CA LEU A 323 9.02 19.60 10.33
C LEU A 323 9.59 18.53 9.41
N SER A 324 9.79 18.90 8.16
CA SER A 324 10.61 18.15 7.20
C SER A 324 11.20 19.10 6.15
N ARG A 325 12.04 18.58 5.25
CA ARG A 325 12.58 19.35 4.12
C ARG A 325 12.75 18.49 2.88
N ASN A 326 12.62 19.08 1.69
CA ASN A 326 13.04 18.44 0.46
C ASN A 326 14.52 18.75 0.20
N ALA A 327 15.39 17.77 0.39
CA ALA A 327 16.82 17.92 0.23
C ALA A 327 17.28 18.07 -1.23
N ASN A 328 16.40 17.89 -2.21
CA ASN A 328 16.67 18.22 -3.62
C ASN A 328 16.52 19.71 -3.91
N VAL A 329 15.91 20.50 -3.01
CA VAL A 329 15.73 21.95 -3.19
C VAL A 329 16.89 22.67 -2.51
N VAL A 330 17.76 23.28 -3.34
CA VAL A 330 18.86 24.15 -2.89
C VAL A 330 18.65 25.52 -3.50
N ARG A 331 18.57 26.57 -2.67
CA ARG A 331 18.34 27.94 -3.12
C ARG A 331 19.67 28.67 -3.28
N SER A 332 19.80 29.45 -4.34
CA SER A 332 21.04 30.17 -4.68
C SER A 332 21.41 31.26 -3.68
N ASP A 333 20.42 31.83 -3.00
CA ASP A 333 20.58 32.84 -1.93
C ASP A 333 20.98 32.21 -0.57
N GLY A 334 21.10 30.87 -0.50
CA GLY A 334 21.39 30.13 0.72
C GLY A 334 20.23 30.07 1.71
N SER A 335 19.03 30.54 1.34
CA SER A 335 17.82 30.33 2.12
C SER A 335 17.38 28.87 2.07
N GLU A 336 16.62 28.45 3.08
CA GLU A 336 16.15 27.08 3.21
C GLU A 336 14.62 27.01 3.24
N GLU A 337 14.06 25.95 2.69
CA GLU A 337 12.63 25.64 2.82
C GLU A 337 12.43 24.54 3.87
N ARG A 338 11.48 24.75 4.77
CA ARG A 338 10.98 23.73 5.71
C ARG A 338 9.51 23.50 5.46
N PHE A 339 9.11 22.25 5.27
CA PHE A 339 7.72 21.86 5.37
C PHE A 339 7.32 21.84 6.84
N VAL A 340 6.14 22.35 7.13
CA VAL A 340 5.42 22.18 8.40
C VAL A 340 4.15 21.43 8.04
N THR A 341 4.01 20.20 8.51
CA THR A 341 2.94 19.27 8.12
C THR A 341 2.05 18.97 9.31
N LEU A 342 0.76 19.23 9.20
CA LEU A 342 -0.26 18.96 10.19
C LEU A 342 -1.13 17.79 9.71
N ARG A 343 -1.21 16.73 10.51
CA ARG A 343 -2.12 15.60 10.25
C ARG A 343 -3.31 15.67 11.21
N SER A 344 -4.52 15.57 10.67
CA SER A 344 -5.75 15.61 11.46
C SER A 344 -6.63 14.39 11.17
N TYR A 345 -6.72 13.48 12.13
CA TYR A 345 -7.53 12.26 12.08
C TYR A 345 -8.91 12.50 12.67
N HIS A 346 -9.92 11.77 12.17
CA HIS A 346 -11.28 11.74 12.72
C HIS A 346 -11.97 13.12 12.87
N VAL A 347 -11.57 14.09 12.05
CA VAL A 347 -12.18 15.42 11.98
C VAL A 347 -12.75 15.66 10.58
N GLY A 348 -13.68 16.60 10.48
CA GLY A 348 -14.16 17.09 9.18
C GLY A 348 -13.27 18.21 8.62
N ARG A 349 -13.42 18.50 7.33
CA ARG A 349 -12.67 19.55 6.61
C ARG A 349 -12.71 20.90 7.31
N ASP A 350 -13.85 21.30 7.84
CA ASP A 350 -13.99 22.63 8.44
C ASP A 350 -13.14 22.76 9.72
N GLU A 351 -13.05 21.68 10.51
CA GLU A 351 -12.18 21.62 11.69
C GLU A 351 -10.70 21.50 11.30
N ALA A 352 -10.38 20.68 10.30
CA ALA A 352 -9.01 20.56 9.78
C ALA A 352 -8.49 21.90 9.22
N GLU A 353 -9.34 22.65 8.51
CA GLU A 353 -8.99 23.98 8.01
C GLU A 353 -8.78 24.97 9.16
N ALA A 354 -9.66 24.98 10.17
CA ALA A 354 -9.51 25.84 11.34
C ALA A 354 -8.19 25.58 12.09
N ARG A 355 -7.81 24.31 12.27
CA ARG A 355 -6.52 23.94 12.86
C ARG A 355 -5.33 24.43 12.02
N PHE A 356 -5.45 24.33 10.69
CA PHE A 356 -4.39 24.75 9.78
C PHE A 356 -4.25 26.27 9.70
N GLU A 357 -5.34 27.02 9.65
CA GLU A 357 -5.30 28.49 9.70
C GLU A 357 -4.70 28.99 11.02
N ALA A 358 -5.03 28.36 12.15
CA ALA A 358 -4.38 28.69 13.43
C ALA A 358 -2.85 28.44 13.40
N LEU A 359 -2.40 27.37 12.73
CA LEU A 359 -0.97 27.11 12.52
C LEU A 359 -0.34 28.17 11.59
N LEU A 360 -1.02 28.54 10.51
CA LEU A 360 -0.55 29.56 9.56
C LEU A 360 -0.37 30.91 10.25
N ASP A 361 -1.37 31.37 11.02
CA ASP A 361 -1.29 32.62 11.78
C ASP A 361 -0.10 32.63 12.75
N ALA A 362 0.13 31.52 13.46
CA ALA A 362 1.25 31.38 14.39
C ALA A 362 2.61 31.41 13.67
N LEU A 363 2.69 30.81 12.47
CA LEU A 363 3.90 30.84 11.64
C LEU A 363 4.15 32.22 11.01
N GLU A 364 3.10 32.92 10.56
CA GLU A 364 3.20 34.29 10.04
C GLU A 364 3.68 35.27 11.12
N GLY A 365 3.27 35.04 12.38
CA GLY A 365 3.77 35.78 13.54
C GLY A 365 5.28 35.69 13.77
N LEU A 366 5.97 34.70 13.18
CA LEU A 366 7.44 34.60 13.20
C LEU A 366 8.12 35.52 12.17
N GLY A 367 7.37 36.11 11.24
CA GLY A 367 7.88 37.01 10.22
C GLY A 367 8.57 36.32 9.03
N PHE A 368 8.46 35.00 8.91
CA PHE A 368 9.02 34.25 7.78
C PHE A 368 8.01 34.10 6.63
N PRO A 369 8.43 34.20 5.34
CA PRO A 369 7.54 33.98 4.22
C PRO A 369 6.99 32.55 4.18
N LEU A 370 5.68 32.42 3.98
CA LEU A 370 4.99 31.15 3.78
C LEU A 370 4.69 30.90 2.30
N LYS A 371 4.83 29.65 1.84
CA LYS A 371 4.56 29.20 0.47
C LYS A 371 3.82 27.86 0.45
N ASN A 372 3.14 27.57 -0.66
CA ASN A 372 2.53 26.26 -0.96
C ASN A 372 1.70 25.72 0.21
N ARG A 373 0.64 26.45 0.56
CA ARG A 373 -0.33 26.04 1.59
C ARG A 373 -1.26 24.96 0.99
N LEU A 374 -0.88 23.70 1.04
CA LEU A 374 -1.63 22.59 0.46
C LEU A 374 -2.62 22.00 1.47
N ARG A 375 -3.80 21.60 0.95
CA ARG A 375 -4.85 20.93 1.70
C ARG A 375 -5.21 19.64 1.01
N GLU A 376 -4.93 18.53 1.67
CA GLU A 376 -5.09 17.20 1.11
C GLU A 376 -5.76 16.29 2.12
N TYR A 377 -6.35 15.22 1.63
CA TYR A 377 -6.99 14.18 2.41
C TYR A 377 -6.44 12.84 1.96
N THR A 378 -5.63 12.21 2.81
CA THR A 378 -5.00 10.93 2.52
C THR A 378 -6.06 9.83 2.54
N VAL A 379 -6.23 9.18 1.39
CA VAL A 379 -7.24 8.11 1.17
C VAL A 379 -6.61 6.72 1.04
N VAL A 380 -5.32 6.68 0.74
CA VAL A 380 -4.50 5.46 0.72
C VAL A 380 -3.17 5.81 1.35
N ASP A 381 -2.78 5.07 2.38
CA ASP A 381 -1.39 5.01 2.85
C ASP A 381 -1.08 3.54 3.13
N SER A 382 -0.27 2.91 2.27
CA SER A 382 0.02 1.49 2.39
C SER A 382 0.98 1.14 3.52
N ASP A 383 1.62 2.13 4.17
CA ASP A 383 2.56 1.89 5.26
C ASP A 383 2.81 3.14 6.15
N LEU A 384 1.93 3.36 7.13
CA LEU A 384 2.08 4.43 8.12
C LEU A 384 3.36 4.30 8.96
N ALA A 385 3.96 3.11 9.06
CA ALA A 385 5.16 2.89 9.87
C ALA A 385 6.40 3.58 9.28
N VAL A 386 6.36 4.00 8.01
CA VAL A 386 7.43 4.83 7.41
C VAL A 386 7.62 6.14 8.17
N ASP A 387 6.56 6.67 8.78
CA ASP A 387 6.61 7.90 9.57
C ASP A 387 6.75 7.64 11.08
N ALA A 388 7.03 6.39 11.48
CA ALA A 388 7.20 6.01 12.87
C ALA A 388 8.34 6.81 13.54
N GLY A 389 8.02 7.39 14.70
CA GLY A 389 8.95 8.22 15.46
C GLY A 389 9.16 9.63 14.92
N TRP A 390 8.55 10.02 13.78
CA TRP A 390 8.49 11.42 13.34
C TRP A 390 7.28 12.15 13.93
N MET A 391 6.17 11.42 14.06
CA MET A 391 4.91 11.91 14.61
C MET A 391 4.73 11.59 16.10
N ALA A 392 5.82 11.43 16.87
CA ALA A 392 5.72 10.89 18.22
C ALA A 392 4.83 11.77 19.14
N THR A 393 3.64 11.21 19.35
CA THR A 393 2.55 11.39 20.34
C THR A 393 2.75 12.35 21.50
#